data_AF-W8NT99-F1
#
_entry.id   AF-W8NT99-F1
#
_cell.length_a   1.000
_cell.length_b   1.000
_cell.length_c   1.000
_cell.angle_alpha   90.00
_cell.angle_beta   90.00
_cell.angle_gamma   90.00
#
_symmetry.space_group_name_H-M   'P 1'
#
loop_
_entity.id
_entity.type
_entity.pdbx_description
1 polymer ?
#
loop_
_entity_poly.entity_id
_entity_poly.type
_entity_poly.pdbx_seq_one_letter_code
_entity_poly.pdbx_strand_id
1 'polypeptide(L)'
;MGLFEEGDANCVKTLLRPAERVLRLGTDVWRESYGTRADLWGRIVEAYNRYQEGECGDFLRDLDRRFRAKFEGALALLAWSFERNGEDFEPAKKRFTPEELTAIERLFRYNVFEIYSKDDIMKLIMHRDNEVLSLLREYYSFDRWLQEFLQSPRHGLALRDFLKSTWDSYKEKINLAIAEATARFDWFRDFLEEAKKETEAVERIYRKKLDEKEKEVEKLRKAMELIRERWYEEIEKAKAEIESAKREEIEALRRKNEELRRRFEEEKAKLIEEIARMKDEEMKARLEEELRKAEERMKAEVRALEEKLRRRELELRQREMELRRRELELSRAEEEVRKRIEEAMKMVEKAEKGSRFIRSDEARIMEMNFAGRIRSKLSGELKLLGKTFKVESVEERETFDRSRYAGKLDEVALKNVPTNVVVEATLKEKKLLGRKESLTLRAVYLSRPERYAEYGFDTDPVELAELNALLDDARKAKERTVLLVASPTGFEKRILSYVASDDFHRNFVADRVSLLLLDLGSGEMIHNPNDPYAKAFAPLLRLEFDEELLEKARRFLLNRLAYKHYVRFDEAISELDLPVEIVRKAFLSLGKEGYVAKYVEGVGYVLVSKEFGGE
;
A
#
# COMPACT_ATOMS: atom_id res chain seq x y z
N MET A 1 30.64 -5.78 -52.98
CA MET A 1 30.14 -5.76 -51.59
C MET A 1 28.81 -6.51 -51.59
N GLY A 2 28.82 -7.83 -51.38
CA GLY A 2 27.57 -8.62 -51.25
C GLY A 2 26.94 -8.32 -49.89
N LEU A 3 25.65 -8.02 -49.74
CA LEU A 3 24.45 -8.83 -50.02
C LEU A 3 24.44 -10.13 -49.18
N PHE A 4 23.61 -10.08 -48.12
CA PHE A 4 23.18 -11.12 -47.16
C PHE A 4 24.00 -11.27 -45.85
N GLU A 5 23.43 -10.76 -44.75
CA GLU A 5 23.71 -11.21 -43.37
C GLU A 5 23.23 -12.67 -43.28
N GLU A 6 24.14 -13.65 -43.42
CA GLU A 6 23.81 -15.08 -43.45
C GLU A 6 23.67 -15.66 -42.03
N GLY A 7 22.63 -15.24 -41.31
CA GLY A 7 22.22 -15.91 -40.08
C GLY A 7 21.56 -17.28 -40.37
N ASP A 8 21.94 -18.33 -39.63
CA ASP A 8 21.38 -19.67 -39.77
C ASP A 8 20.03 -19.78 -39.03
N ALA A 9 18.93 -19.67 -39.79
CA ALA A 9 17.58 -19.78 -39.26
C ALA A 9 17.28 -21.16 -38.63
N ASN A 10 17.93 -22.24 -39.08
CA ASN A 10 17.76 -23.58 -38.50
C ASN A 10 18.49 -23.69 -37.14
N CYS A 11 19.67 -23.07 -37.04
CA CYS A 11 20.37 -22.91 -35.77
C CYS A 11 19.50 -22.17 -34.75
N VAL A 12 18.98 -20.98 -35.10
CA VAL A 12 18.13 -20.18 -34.19
C VAL A 12 16.88 -20.93 -33.80
N LYS A 13 16.21 -21.60 -34.75
CA LYS A 13 15.04 -22.43 -34.46
C LYS A 13 15.35 -23.54 -33.47
N THR A 14 16.56 -24.10 -33.52
CA THR A 14 17.01 -25.14 -32.58
C THR A 14 17.25 -24.56 -31.20
N LEU A 15 17.96 -23.43 -31.09
CA LEU A 15 18.21 -22.75 -29.82
C LEU A 15 16.91 -22.22 -29.17
N LEU A 16 15.93 -21.81 -29.96
CA LEU A 16 14.65 -21.31 -29.46
C LEU A 16 13.70 -22.41 -28.97
N ARG A 17 13.89 -23.69 -29.33
CA ARG A 17 12.97 -24.78 -28.94
C ARG A 17 12.57 -24.81 -27.46
N PRO A 18 13.50 -24.72 -26.49
CA PRO A 18 13.11 -24.73 -25.07
C PRO A 18 12.28 -23.50 -24.69
N ALA A 19 12.60 -22.31 -25.24
CA ALA A 19 11.83 -21.09 -25.00
C ALA A 19 10.42 -21.18 -25.63
N GLU A 20 10.32 -21.69 -26.86
CA GLU A 20 9.04 -21.88 -27.53
C GLU A 20 8.15 -22.92 -26.84
N ARG A 21 8.74 -23.94 -26.19
CA ARG A 21 7.96 -24.87 -25.37
C ARG A 21 7.28 -24.13 -24.22
N VAL A 22 8.02 -23.28 -23.50
CA VAL A 22 7.48 -22.50 -22.39
C VAL A 22 6.40 -21.53 -22.87
N LEU A 23 6.67 -20.79 -23.95
CA LEU A 23 5.70 -19.83 -24.50
C LEU A 23 4.41 -20.51 -24.97
N ARG A 24 4.49 -21.72 -25.55
CA ARG A 24 3.31 -22.50 -25.94
C ARG A 24 2.49 -23.01 -24.75
N LEU A 25 3.15 -23.32 -23.63
CA LEU A 25 2.43 -23.63 -22.39
C LEU A 25 1.75 -22.39 -21.83
N GLY A 26 2.30 -21.19 -22.09
CA GLY A 26 1.73 -19.94 -21.59
C GLY A 26 1.63 -19.99 -20.06
N THR A 27 0.48 -19.57 -19.54
CA THR A 27 0.23 -19.62 -18.09
C THR A 27 0.28 -21.04 -17.54
N ASP A 28 -0.09 -22.09 -18.29
CA ASP A 28 -0.11 -23.46 -17.78
C ASP A 28 1.27 -24.01 -17.39
N VAL A 29 2.38 -23.29 -17.70
CA VAL A 29 3.72 -23.67 -17.24
C VAL A 29 3.81 -23.78 -15.72
N TRP A 30 2.99 -23.06 -14.93
CA TRP A 30 2.99 -23.17 -13.47
C TRP A 30 2.60 -24.57 -12.97
N ARG A 31 1.87 -25.35 -13.77
CA ARG A 31 1.49 -26.74 -13.45
C ARG A 31 2.63 -27.73 -13.61
N GLU A 32 3.71 -27.35 -14.31
CA GLU A 32 4.90 -28.19 -14.46
C GLU A 32 5.65 -28.28 -13.13
N SER A 33 6.26 -29.44 -12.87
CA SER A 33 7.05 -29.64 -11.65
C SER A 33 8.18 -28.62 -11.53
N TYR A 34 8.58 -28.26 -10.30
CA TYR A 34 9.72 -27.39 -10.04
C TYR A 34 10.97 -27.82 -10.81
N GLY A 35 11.30 -29.13 -10.77
CA GLY A 35 12.45 -29.69 -11.48
C GLY A 35 12.38 -29.49 -12.99
N THR A 36 11.19 -29.70 -13.59
CA THR A 36 10.98 -29.45 -15.03
C THR A 36 11.18 -27.97 -15.37
N ARG A 37 10.63 -27.06 -14.56
CA ARG A 37 10.75 -25.62 -14.79
C ARG A 37 12.18 -25.11 -14.60
N ALA A 38 12.89 -25.64 -13.60
CA ALA A 38 14.30 -25.30 -13.35
C ALA A 38 15.22 -25.83 -14.47
N ASP A 39 14.97 -27.05 -14.98
CA ASP A 39 15.67 -27.58 -16.16
C ASP A 39 15.41 -26.71 -17.40
N LEU A 40 14.15 -26.37 -17.65
CA LEU A 40 13.78 -25.48 -18.76
C LEU A 40 14.46 -24.13 -18.64
N TRP A 41 14.50 -23.54 -17.45
CA TRP A 41 15.23 -22.30 -17.21
C TRP A 41 16.69 -22.42 -17.61
N GLY A 42 17.39 -23.45 -17.10
CA GLY A 42 18.81 -23.68 -17.40
C GLY A 42 19.06 -23.82 -18.91
N ARG A 43 18.25 -24.64 -19.59
CA ARG A 43 18.35 -24.85 -21.04
C ARG A 43 18.08 -23.60 -21.86
N ILE A 44 17.15 -22.75 -21.43
CA ILE A 44 16.84 -21.48 -22.09
C ILE A 44 17.99 -20.50 -21.89
N VAL A 45 18.55 -20.39 -20.68
CA VAL A 45 19.71 -19.53 -20.40
C VAL A 45 20.92 -19.96 -21.22
N GLU A 46 21.23 -21.25 -21.27
CA GLU A 46 22.33 -21.78 -22.07
C GLU A 46 22.15 -21.48 -23.56
N ALA A 47 20.96 -21.80 -24.11
CA ALA A 47 20.66 -21.52 -25.50
C ALA A 47 20.67 -20.03 -25.82
N TYR A 48 20.24 -19.19 -24.88
CA TYR A 48 20.23 -17.75 -25.07
C TYR A 48 21.64 -17.16 -25.07
N ASN A 49 22.52 -17.62 -24.18
CA ASN A 49 23.93 -17.20 -24.16
C ASN A 49 24.62 -17.58 -25.47
N ARG A 50 24.44 -18.82 -25.94
CA ARG A 50 24.99 -19.28 -27.22
C ARG A 50 24.52 -18.44 -28.41
N TYR A 51 23.24 -18.07 -28.41
CA TYR A 51 22.70 -17.15 -29.41
C TYR A 51 23.36 -15.76 -29.31
N GLN A 52 23.53 -15.21 -28.10
CA GLN A 52 24.16 -13.91 -27.89
C GLN A 52 25.66 -13.88 -28.24
N GLU A 53 26.34 -15.02 -28.13
CA GLU A 53 27.73 -15.22 -28.54
C GLU A 53 27.91 -15.34 -30.06
N GLY A 54 26.82 -15.29 -30.83
CA GLY A 54 26.84 -15.28 -32.29
C GLY A 54 26.89 -16.67 -32.93
N GLU A 55 26.54 -17.74 -32.20
CA GLU A 55 26.60 -19.11 -32.72
C GLU A 55 25.80 -19.30 -34.02
N CYS A 56 24.68 -18.60 -34.17
CA CYS A 56 23.84 -18.69 -35.37
C CYS A 56 24.11 -17.59 -36.40
N GLY A 57 25.19 -16.83 -36.26
CA GLY A 57 25.50 -15.68 -37.13
C GLY A 57 24.65 -14.44 -36.83
N ASP A 58 24.81 -13.42 -37.67
CA ASP A 58 24.13 -12.13 -37.53
C ASP A 58 22.78 -12.12 -38.26
N PHE A 59 21.78 -11.48 -37.64
CA PHE A 59 20.47 -11.27 -38.23
C PHE A 59 20.13 -9.79 -38.27
N LEU A 60 19.25 -9.43 -39.21
CA LEU A 60 18.64 -8.09 -39.25
C LEU A 60 18.09 -7.73 -37.88
N ARG A 61 18.29 -6.48 -37.46
CA ARG A 61 17.95 -5.99 -36.11
C ARG A 61 16.54 -6.38 -35.65
N ASP A 62 15.55 -6.34 -36.53
CA ASP A 62 14.17 -6.69 -36.20
C ASP A 62 13.98 -8.18 -35.89
N LEU A 63 14.71 -9.06 -36.59
CA LEU A 63 14.70 -10.51 -36.35
C LEU A 63 15.47 -10.84 -35.07
N ASP A 64 16.66 -10.26 -34.90
CA ASP A 64 17.45 -10.43 -33.66
C ASP A 64 16.63 -10.01 -32.43
N ARG A 65 16.01 -8.83 -32.48
CA ARG A 65 15.14 -8.34 -31.42
C ARG A 65 14.00 -9.32 -31.10
N ARG A 66 13.34 -9.88 -32.13
CA ARG A 66 12.27 -10.88 -31.94
C ARG A 66 12.78 -12.18 -31.32
N PHE A 67 13.97 -12.65 -31.70
CA PHE A 67 14.55 -13.86 -31.11
C PHE A 67 14.92 -13.64 -29.64
N ARG A 68 15.57 -12.53 -29.32
CA ARG A 68 15.88 -12.13 -27.94
C ARG A 68 14.61 -11.99 -27.09
N ALA A 69 13.55 -11.40 -27.64
CA ALA A 69 12.27 -11.26 -26.97
C ALA A 69 11.64 -12.62 -26.61
N LYS A 70 11.74 -13.63 -27.48
CA LYS A 70 11.24 -14.98 -27.17
C LYS A 70 11.99 -15.63 -26.00
N PHE A 71 13.32 -15.49 -25.94
CA PHE A 71 14.11 -15.99 -24.81
C PHE A 71 13.72 -15.28 -23.51
N GLU A 72 13.70 -13.95 -23.51
CA GLU A 72 13.34 -13.18 -22.31
C GLU A 72 11.90 -13.42 -21.86
N GLY A 73 10.95 -13.47 -22.79
CA GLY A 73 9.55 -13.75 -22.47
C GLY A 73 9.36 -15.13 -21.85
N ALA A 74 10.06 -16.15 -22.36
CA ALA A 74 10.03 -17.49 -21.78
C ALA A 74 10.65 -17.53 -20.38
N LEU A 75 11.78 -16.85 -20.18
CA LEU A 75 12.39 -16.73 -18.85
C LEU A 75 11.48 -15.96 -17.89
N ALA A 76 10.88 -14.84 -18.31
CA ALA A 76 9.98 -14.05 -17.47
C ALA A 76 8.72 -14.83 -17.08
N LEU A 77 8.19 -15.65 -18.00
CA LEU A 77 7.05 -16.54 -17.74
C LEU A 77 7.42 -17.68 -16.77
N LEU A 78 8.63 -18.26 -16.88
CA LEU A 78 9.13 -19.20 -15.88
C LEU A 78 9.35 -18.52 -14.52
N ALA A 79 9.93 -17.32 -14.49
CA ALA A 79 10.12 -16.55 -13.27
C ALA A 79 8.79 -16.28 -12.57
N TRP A 80 7.79 -15.82 -13.32
CA TRP A 80 6.42 -15.66 -12.86
C TRP A 80 5.84 -16.97 -12.32
N SER A 81 6.11 -18.11 -12.97
CA SER A 81 5.60 -19.40 -12.50
C SER A 81 6.20 -19.84 -11.16
N PHE A 82 7.49 -19.57 -10.92
CA PHE A 82 8.12 -19.83 -9.62
C PHE A 82 7.51 -18.92 -8.54
N GLU A 83 7.30 -17.63 -8.86
CA GLU A 83 6.64 -16.68 -7.95
C GLU A 83 5.18 -17.08 -7.65
N ARG A 84 4.43 -17.49 -8.68
CA ARG A 84 3.04 -17.95 -8.58
C ARG A 84 2.90 -19.17 -7.67
N ASN A 85 3.85 -20.09 -7.73
CA ASN A 85 3.88 -21.28 -6.87
C ASN A 85 4.52 -20.99 -5.49
N GLY A 86 4.94 -19.75 -5.22
CA GLY A 86 5.64 -19.36 -4.00
C GLY A 86 6.99 -20.07 -3.82
N GLU A 87 7.62 -20.51 -4.91
CA GLU A 87 8.86 -21.26 -4.87
C GLU A 87 10.06 -20.31 -4.86
N ASP A 88 11.07 -20.65 -4.07
CA ASP A 88 12.30 -19.88 -4.04
C ASP A 88 13.25 -20.34 -5.14
N PHE A 89 13.29 -19.58 -6.24
CA PHE A 89 14.23 -19.81 -7.34
C PHE A 89 15.09 -18.55 -7.56
N GLU A 90 16.23 -18.54 -6.89
CA GLU A 90 17.16 -17.41 -6.85
C GLU A 90 17.56 -16.84 -8.24
N PRO A 91 17.81 -17.67 -9.28
CA PRO A 91 18.14 -17.14 -10.60
C PRO A 91 17.04 -16.25 -11.20
N ALA A 92 15.76 -16.56 -10.94
CA ALA A 92 14.64 -15.75 -11.43
C ALA A 92 14.53 -14.42 -10.67
N LYS A 93 14.65 -14.45 -9.34
CA LYS A 93 14.59 -13.25 -8.47
C LYS A 93 15.66 -12.21 -8.80
N LYS A 94 16.86 -12.67 -9.19
CA LYS A 94 17.95 -11.78 -9.61
C LYS A 94 17.75 -11.19 -11.00
N ARG A 95 17.04 -11.91 -11.89
CA ARG A 95 16.89 -11.52 -13.28
C ARG A 95 15.75 -10.52 -13.51
N PHE A 96 14.62 -10.68 -12.80
CA PHE A 96 13.42 -9.87 -13.02
C PHE A 96 12.97 -9.19 -11.74
N THR A 97 12.54 -7.94 -11.89
CA THR A 97 11.94 -7.15 -10.81
C THR A 97 10.48 -7.58 -10.56
N PRO A 98 9.92 -7.35 -9.36
CA PRO A 98 8.50 -7.62 -9.09
C PRO A 98 7.54 -6.86 -10.03
N GLU A 99 7.96 -5.68 -10.50
CA GLU A 99 7.20 -4.88 -11.46
C GLU A 99 7.14 -5.55 -12.85
N GLU A 100 8.26 -6.11 -13.32
CA GLU A 100 8.34 -6.87 -14.58
C GLU A 100 7.50 -8.16 -14.52
N LEU A 101 7.52 -8.87 -13.39
CA LEU A 101 6.67 -10.05 -13.21
C LEU A 101 5.18 -9.69 -13.11
N THR A 102 4.85 -8.53 -12.53
CA THR A 102 3.48 -8.00 -12.53
C THR A 102 3.01 -7.67 -13.95
N ALA A 103 3.89 -7.13 -14.81
CA ALA A 103 3.57 -6.89 -16.21
C ALA A 103 3.27 -8.19 -16.98
N ILE A 104 4.04 -9.24 -16.72
CA ILE A 104 3.78 -10.59 -17.25
C ILE A 104 2.42 -11.09 -16.76
N GLU A 105 2.18 -11.08 -15.44
CA GLU A 105 0.92 -11.55 -14.85
C GLU A 105 -0.29 -10.84 -15.48
N ARG A 106 -0.26 -9.51 -15.55
CA ARG A 106 -1.36 -8.71 -16.10
C ARG A 106 -1.57 -8.96 -17.59
N LEU A 107 -0.49 -9.03 -18.38
CA LEU A 107 -0.58 -9.32 -19.81
C LEU A 107 -1.24 -10.68 -20.05
N PHE A 108 -0.83 -11.71 -19.30
CA PHE A 108 -1.35 -13.06 -19.48
C PHE A 108 -2.78 -13.26 -18.96
N ARG A 109 -3.38 -12.31 -18.23
CA ARG A 109 -4.85 -12.31 -18.00
C ARG A 109 -5.64 -12.15 -19.28
N TYR A 110 -5.03 -11.57 -20.31
CA TYR A 110 -5.61 -11.42 -21.65
C TYR A 110 -5.29 -12.59 -22.58
N ASN A 111 -4.64 -13.66 -22.09
CA ASN A 111 -4.28 -14.82 -22.91
C ASN A 111 -5.49 -15.51 -23.56
N VAL A 112 -6.69 -15.33 -23.02
CA VAL A 112 -7.94 -15.81 -23.63
C VAL A 112 -8.12 -15.27 -25.07
N PHE A 113 -7.60 -14.07 -25.36
CA PHE A 113 -7.64 -13.46 -26.69
C PHE A 113 -6.56 -13.99 -27.64
N GLU A 114 -5.66 -14.85 -27.17
CA GLU A 114 -4.72 -15.57 -28.03
C GLU A 114 -5.47 -16.55 -28.93
N ILE A 115 -6.43 -17.28 -28.37
CA ILE A 115 -7.24 -18.28 -29.07
C ILE A 115 -8.49 -17.68 -29.73
N TYR A 116 -9.02 -16.56 -29.21
CA TYR A 116 -10.21 -15.96 -29.79
C TYR A 116 -9.91 -15.19 -31.07
N SER A 117 -10.77 -15.35 -32.06
CA SER A 117 -10.85 -14.45 -33.22
C SER A 117 -11.68 -13.22 -32.88
N LYS A 118 -11.65 -12.20 -33.74
CA LYS A 118 -12.54 -11.04 -33.65
C LYS A 118 -14.01 -11.48 -33.52
N ASP A 119 -14.45 -12.46 -34.32
CA ASP A 119 -15.83 -12.92 -34.34
C ASP A 119 -16.22 -13.64 -33.05
N ASP A 120 -15.26 -14.32 -32.40
CA ASP A 120 -15.50 -14.95 -31.10
C ASP A 120 -15.65 -13.91 -29.99
N ILE A 121 -14.80 -12.88 -29.99
CA ILE A 121 -14.93 -11.73 -29.08
C ILE A 121 -16.28 -11.04 -29.30
N MET A 122 -16.68 -10.83 -30.57
CA MET A 122 -17.98 -10.24 -30.91
C MET A 122 -19.16 -11.06 -30.40
N LYS A 123 -19.10 -12.40 -30.50
CA LYS A 123 -20.13 -13.29 -29.92
C LYS A 123 -20.17 -13.13 -28.40
N LEU A 124 -19.01 -13.11 -27.73
CA LEU A 124 -18.93 -12.96 -26.28
C LEU A 124 -19.47 -11.60 -25.81
N ILE A 125 -19.16 -10.52 -26.53
CA ILE A 125 -19.76 -9.19 -26.31
C ILE A 125 -21.27 -9.27 -26.49
N MET A 126 -21.75 -9.80 -27.62
CA MET A 126 -23.19 -9.96 -27.88
C MET A 126 -23.90 -10.76 -26.77
N HIS A 127 -23.22 -11.74 -26.19
CA HIS A 127 -23.71 -12.57 -25.08
C HIS A 127 -23.50 -11.97 -23.69
N ARG A 128 -22.85 -10.80 -23.60
CA ARG A 128 -22.51 -10.11 -22.36
C ARG A 128 -21.72 -10.99 -21.39
N ASP A 129 -20.77 -11.74 -21.92
CA ASP A 129 -19.89 -12.59 -21.12
C ASP A 129 -19.14 -11.75 -20.08
N ASN A 130 -19.31 -12.06 -18.79
CA ASN A 130 -18.80 -11.22 -17.71
C ASN A 130 -17.27 -11.19 -17.66
N GLU A 131 -16.59 -12.31 -17.97
CA GLU A 131 -15.13 -12.37 -17.94
C GLU A 131 -14.53 -11.51 -19.06
N VAL A 132 -15.04 -11.66 -20.28
CA VAL A 132 -14.62 -10.84 -21.42
C VAL A 132 -15.02 -9.39 -21.21
N LEU A 133 -16.23 -9.11 -20.73
CA LEU A 133 -16.65 -7.73 -20.44
C LEU A 133 -15.77 -7.10 -19.35
N SER A 134 -15.37 -7.84 -18.32
CA SER A 134 -14.44 -7.34 -17.30
C SER A 134 -13.09 -6.99 -17.91
N LEU A 135 -12.54 -7.87 -18.75
CA LEU A 135 -11.28 -7.60 -19.45
C LEU A 135 -11.39 -6.40 -20.40
N LEU A 136 -12.52 -6.24 -21.09
CA LEU A 136 -12.81 -5.11 -21.99
C LEU A 136 -13.07 -3.80 -21.22
N ARG A 137 -13.60 -3.89 -20.00
CA ARG A 137 -13.77 -2.75 -19.09
C ARG A 137 -12.42 -2.16 -18.69
N GLU A 138 -11.49 -3.05 -18.34
CA GLU A 138 -10.14 -2.68 -17.91
C GLU A 138 -9.18 -2.43 -19.09
N TYR A 139 -9.56 -2.82 -20.30
CA TYR A 139 -8.72 -2.81 -21.49
C TYR A 139 -8.00 -1.49 -21.74
N TYR A 140 -8.72 -0.36 -21.76
CA TYR A 140 -8.11 0.95 -22.03
C TYR A 140 -7.19 1.41 -20.89
N SER A 141 -7.54 1.07 -19.65
CA SER A 141 -6.73 1.38 -18.46
C SER A 141 -5.44 0.57 -18.46
N PHE A 142 -5.54 -0.72 -18.78
CA PHE A 142 -4.39 -1.61 -18.92
C PHE A 142 -3.51 -1.22 -20.11
N ASP A 143 -4.09 -0.88 -21.27
CA ASP A 143 -3.31 -0.42 -22.43
C ASP A 143 -2.46 0.80 -22.08
N ARG A 144 -3.07 1.82 -21.43
CA ARG A 144 -2.35 3.01 -20.98
C ARG A 144 -1.21 2.66 -20.02
N TRP A 145 -1.51 1.89 -18.98
CA TRP A 145 -0.52 1.44 -18.00
C TRP A 145 0.64 0.67 -18.65
N LEU A 146 0.33 -0.23 -19.59
CA LEU A 146 1.35 -1.00 -20.29
C LEU A 146 2.20 -0.10 -21.19
N GLN A 147 1.63 0.91 -21.86
CA GLN A 147 2.42 1.88 -22.63
C GLN A 147 3.39 2.66 -21.73
N GLU A 148 2.96 3.08 -20.55
CA GLU A 148 3.82 3.76 -19.56
C GLU A 148 4.96 2.83 -19.08
N PHE A 149 4.63 1.57 -18.77
CA PHE A 149 5.61 0.54 -18.42
C PHE A 149 6.63 0.33 -19.56
N LEU A 150 6.17 0.25 -20.82
CA LEU A 150 7.02 0.08 -21.99
C LEU A 150 7.90 1.30 -22.28
N GLN A 151 7.53 2.50 -21.85
CA GLN A 151 8.34 3.71 -22.02
C GLN A 151 9.46 3.82 -20.97
N SER A 152 9.33 3.13 -19.84
CA SER A 152 10.35 3.14 -18.79
C SER A 152 11.66 2.52 -19.27
N PRO A 153 12.79 3.26 -19.22
CA PRO A 153 14.12 2.74 -19.60
C PRO A 153 14.70 1.78 -18.55
N ARG A 154 14.02 1.60 -17.41
CA ARG A 154 14.48 0.74 -16.31
C ARG A 154 14.29 -0.75 -16.59
N HIS A 155 13.44 -1.11 -17.57
CA HIS A 155 13.13 -2.49 -17.92
C HIS A 155 13.89 -2.93 -19.16
N GLY A 156 14.31 -4.20 -19.16
CA GLY A 156 15.10 -4.79 -20.25
C GLY A 156 14.40 -4.63 -21.61
N LEU A 157 15.14 -4.19 -22.63
CA LEU A 157 14.60 -3.91 -23.96
C LEU A 157 13.90 -5.14 -24.57
N ALA A 158 14.53 -6.31 -24.53
CA ALA A 158 13.98 -7.53 -25.09
C ALA A 158 12.70 -8.01 -24.35
N LEU A 159 12.58 -7.78 -23.04
CA LEU A 159 11.35 -8.04 -22.30
C LEU A 159 10.24 -7.05 -22.71
N ARG A 160 10.56 -5.76 -22.84
CA ARG A 160 9.61 -4.77 -23.34
C ARG A 160 9.13 -5.11 -24.75
N ASP A 161 10.02 -5.55 -25.63
CA ASP A 161 9.66 -5.98 -26.98
C ASP A 161 8.74 -7.21 -26.97
N PHE A 162 9.00 -8.19 -26.09
CA PHE A 162 8.11 -9.34 -25.89
C PHE A 162 6.71 -8.89 -25.48
N LEU A 163 6.60 -8.14 -24.38
CA LEU A 163 5.34 -7.64 -23.84
C LEU A 163 4.56 -6.83 -24.87
N LYS A 164 5.25 -5.92 -25.58
CA LYS A 164 4.66 -5.11 -26.65
C LYS A 164 4.11 -5.99 -27.77
N SER A 165 4.91 -6.92 -28.28
CA SER A 165 4.51 -7.76 -29.41
C SER A 165 3.33 -8.68 -29.09
N THR A 166 3.32 -9.27 -27.90
CA THR A 166 2.22 -10.10 -27.42
C THR A 166 0.96 -9.25 -27.21
N TRP A 167 1.09 -8.08 -26.59
CA TRP A 167 -0.06 -7.18 -26.40
C TRP A 167 -0.64 -6.70 -27.71
N ASP A 168 0.18 -6.26 -28.66
CA ASP A 168 -0.28 -5.79 -29.98
C ASP A 168 -1.12 -6.87 -30.69
N SER A 169 -0.74 -8.15 -30.55
CA SER A 169 -1.51 -9.27 -31.11
C SER A 169 -2.91 -9.41 -30.52
N TYR A 170 -3.07 -9.18 -29.21
CA TYR A 170 -4.39 -9.21 -28.56
C TYR A 170 -5.18 -7.94 -28.88
N LYS A 171 -4.51 -6.80 -28.76
CA LYS A 171 -5.02 -5.44 -28.95
C LYS A 171 -5.69 -5.26 -30.31
N GLU A 172 -5.08 -5.79 -31.38
CA GLU A 172 -5.64 -5.71 -32.72
C GLU A 172 -7.03 -6.35 -32.81
N LYS A 173 -7.17 -7.59 -32.33
CA LYS A 173 -8.44 -8.32 -32.35
C LYS A 173 -9.49 -7.65 -31.46
N ILE A 174 -9.08 -7.22 -30.26
CA ILE A 174 -9.93 -6.54 -29.30
C ILE A 174 -10.46 -5.22 -29.87
N ASN A 175 -9.60 -4.39 -30.47
CA ASN A 175 -10.02 -3.12 -31.06
C ASN A 175 -11.01 -3.31 -32.22
N LEU A 176 -10.76 -4.30 -33.08
CA LEU A 176 -11.67 -4.61 -34.18
C LEU A 176 -13.04 -5.06 -33.67
N ALA A 177 -13.08 -5.86 -32.60
CA ALA A 177 -14.32 -6.30 -31.97
C ALA A 177 -15.02 -5.13 -31.25
N ILE A 178 -14.30 -4.31 -30.48
CA ILE A 178 -14.89 -3.13 -29.81
C ILE A 178 -15.49 -2.17 -30.83
N ALA A 179 -14.76 -1.86 -31.92
CA ALA A 179 -15.23 -0.93 -32.95
C ALA A 179 -16.53 -1.41 -33.61
N GLU A 180 -16.62 -2.70 -33.95
CA GLU A 180 -17.86 -3.27 -34.49
C GLU A 180 -18.97 -3.33 -33.44
N ALA A 181 -18.66 -3.79 -32.22
CA ALA A 181 -19.65 -3.91 -31.15
C ALA A 181 -20.26 -2.57 -30.74
N THR A 182 -19.45 -1.51 -30.64
CA THR A 182 -19.94 -0.16 -30.32
C THR A 182 -20.81 0.45 -31.41
N ALA A 183 -20.55 0.11 -32.67
CA ALA A 183 -21.39 0.49 -33.81
C ALA A 183 -22.71 -0.30 -33.85
N ARG A 184 -22.69 -1.56 -33.39
CA ARG A 184 -23.80 -2.51 -33.52
C ARG A 184 -24.69 -2.62 -32.28
N PHE A 185 -24.16 -2.33 -31.10
CA PHE A 185 -24.82 -2.53 -29.81
C PHE A 185 -24.74 -1.26 -28.94
N ASP A 186 -25.84 -0.53 -28.83
CA ASP A 186 -25.90 0.69 -28.02
C ASP A 186 -25.56 0.44 -26.54
N TRP A 187 -26.04 -0.67 -25.96
CA TRP A 187 -25.73 -1.04 -24.57
C TRP A 187 -24.23 -1.24 -24.31
N PHE A 188 -23.47 -1.71 -25.31
CA PHE A 188 -22.03 -1.93 -25.15
C PHE A 188 -21.26 -0.61 -25.23
N ARG A 189 -21.77 0.33 -26.02
CA ARG A 189 -21.29 1.71 -26.04
C ARG A 189 -21.48 2.38 -24.69
N ASP A 190 -22.68 2.26 -24.10
CA ASP A 190 -22.99 2.78 -22.77
C ASP A 190 -22.10 2.13 -21.69
N PHE A 191 -21.92 0.81 -21.77
CA PHE A 191 -21.03 0.06 -20.88
C PHE A 191 -19.58 0.58 -20.89
N LEU A 192 -19.01 0.81 -22.09
CA LEU A 192 -17.65 1.35 -22.21
C LEU A 192 -17.57 2.83 -21.78
N GLU A 193 -18.62 3.62 -22.03
CA GLU A 193 -18.70 4.99 -21.52
C GLU A 193 -18.76 5.04 -19.99
N GLU A 194 -19.54 4.17 -19.35
CA GLU A 194 -19.65 4.08 -17.90
C GLU A 194 -18.32 3.63 -17.29
N ALA A 195 -17.68 2.61 -17.86
CA ALA A 195 -16.34 2.17 -17.47
C ALA A 195 -15.30 3.31 -17.55
N LYS A 196 -15.36 4.10 -18.63
CA LYS A 196 -14.50 5.27 -18.82
C LYS A 196 -14.83 6.37 -17.81
N LYS A 197 -16.10 6.67 -17.58
CA LYS A 197 -16.56 7.68 -16.60
C LYS A 197 -16.16 7.30 -15.17
N GLU A 198 -16.24 6.03 -14.79
CA GLU A 198 -15.78 5.54 -13.49
C GLU A 198 -14.27 5.71 -13.34
N THR A 199 -13.50 5.26 -14.32
CA THR A 199 -12.04 5.40 -14.31
C THR A 199 -11.62 6.87 -14.24
N GLU A 200 -12.24 7.74 -15.05
CA GLU A 200 -11.96 9.18 -15.07
C GLU A 200 -12.50 9.91 -13.82
N ALA A 201 -13.60 9.47 -13.21
CA ALA A 201 -14.12 10.04 -11.98
C ALA A 201 -13.18 9.70 -10.82
N VAL A 202 -12.73 8.44 -10.75
CA VAL A 202 -11.74 7.98 -9.79
C VAL A 202 -10.42 8.75 -9.99
N GLU A 203 -9.84 8.78 -11.19
CA GLU A 203 -8.62 9.55 -11.50
C GLU A 203 -8.77 11.06 -11.19
N ARG A 204 -9.93 11.68 -11.48
CA ARG A 204 -10.17 13.10 -11.15
C ARG A 204 -10.29 13.34 -9.65
N ILE A 205 -10.93 12.44 -8.91
CA ILE A 205 -11.02 12.52 -7.45
C ILE A 205 -9.62 12.36 -6.85
N TYR A 206 -8.82 11.43 -7.37
CA TYR A 206 -7.43 11.23 -6.98
C TYR A 206 -6.59 12.49 -7.26
N ARG A 207 -6.58 13.00 -8.51
CA ARG A 207 -5.83 14.20 -8.88
C ARG A 207 -6.26 15.43 -8.08
N LYS A 208 -7.56 15.64 -7.90
CA LYS A 208 -8.06 16.79 -7.13
C LYS A 208 -7.62 16.73 -5.67
N LYS A 209 -7.65 15.54 -5.05
CA LYS A 209 -7.19 15.35 -3.67
C LYS A 209 -5.66 15.43 -3.55
N LEU A 210 -4.94 14.98 -4.58
CA LEU A 210 -3.49 15.18 -4.69
C LEU A 210 -3.15 16.67 -4.75
N ASP A 211 -3.79 17.42 -5.64
CA ASP A 211 -3.63 18.86 -5.79
C ASP A 211 -4.00 19.62 -4.50
N GLU A 212 -5.04 19.19 -3.79
CA GLU A 212 -5.45 19.76 -2.50
C GLU A 212 -4.38 19.53 -1.42
N LYS A 213 -3.78 18.33 -1.38
CA LYS A 213 -2.69 18.01 -0.47
C LYS A 213 -1.38 18.69 -0.84
N GLU A 214 -1.05 18.80 -2.12
CA GLU A 214 0.08 19.59 -2.61
C GLU A 214 -0.07 21.07 -2.22
N LYS A 215 -1.27 21.63 -2.35
CA LYS A 215 -1.57 23.00 -1.89
C LYS A 215 -1.44 23.15 -0.39
N GLU A 216 -1.81 22.14 0.38
CA GLU A 216 -1.64 22.13 1.84
C GLU A 216 -0.16 22.09 2.24
N VAL A 217 0.63 21.23 1.60
CA VAL A 217 2.10 21.17 1.76
C VAL A 217 2.74 22.49 1.38
N GLU A 218 2.30 23.11 0.29
CA GLU A 218 2.81 24.41 -0.16
C GLU A 218 2.46 25.54 0.83
N LYS A 219 1.25 25.52 1.41
CA LYS A 219 0.87 26.46 2.48
C LYS A 219 1.75 26.27 3.72
N LEU A 220 2.01 25.03 4.12
CA LEU A 220 2.89 24.72 5.25
C LEU A 220 4.33 25.19 4.99
N ARG A 221 4.85 24.99 3.77
CA ARG A 221 6.16 25.52 3.36
C ARG A 221 6.24 27.03 3.51
N LYS A 222 5.27 27.76 2.96
CA LYS A 222 5.23 29.23 3.06
C LYS A 222 5.09 29.73 4.49
N ALA A 223 4.25 29.09 5.30
CA ALA A 223 4.10 29.44 6.71
C ALA A 223 5.42 29.23 7.47
N MET A 224 6.11 28.12 7.19
CA MET A 224 7.41 27.82 7.80
C MET A 224 8.50 28.79 7.36
N GLU A 225 8.52 29.19 6.09
CA GLU A 225 9.44 30.20 5.56
C GLU A 225 9.24 31.57 6.22
N LEU A 226 7.98 32.00 6.39
CA LEU A 226 7.66 33.26 7.07
C LEU A 226 8.07 33.25 8.55
N ILE A 227 7.86 32.13 9.24
CA ILE A 227 8.32 31.95 10.62
C ILE A 227 9.84 32.04 10.65
N ARG A 228 10.51 31.29 9.77
CA ARG A 228 11.97 31.26 9.65
C ARG A 228 12.55 32.67 9.45
N GLU A 229 12.02 33.46 8.52
CA GLU A 229 12.48 34.83 8.26
C GLU A 229 12.39 35.72 9.51
N ARG A 230 11.23 35.74 10.18
CA ARG A 230 11.05 36.52 11.42
C ARG A 230 12.03 36.10 12.51
N TRP A 231 12.22 34.80 12.69
CA TRP A 231 13.16 34.26 13.68
C TRP A 231 14.61 34.60 13.36
N TYR A 232 15.03 34.55 12.09
CA TYR A 232 16.37 34.98 11.69
C TYR A 232 16.58 36.48 11.95
N GLU A 233 15.59 37.32 11.66
CA GLU A 233 15.67 38.75 11.97
C GLU A 233 15.79 39.01 13.48
N GLU A 234 15.02 38.30 14.30
CA GLU A 234 15.10 38.41 15.77
C GLU A 234 16.47 37.96 16.30
N ILE A 235 17.02 36.87 15.76
CA ILE A 235 18.35 36.38 16.12
C ILE A 235 19.43 37.39 15.74
N GLU A 236 19.38 37.94 14.53
CA GLU A 236 20.36 38.94 14.06
C GLU A 236 20.29 40.24 14.87
N LYS A 237 19.08 40.72 15.20
CA LYS A 237 18.91 41.87 16.10
C LYS A 237 19.52 41.58 17.48
N ALA A 238 19.23 40.42 18.06
CA ALA A 238 19.78 40.06 19.36
C ALA A 238 21.31 39.90 19.35
N LYS A 239 21.89 39.36 18.26
CA LYS A 239 23.35 39.31 18.04
C LYS A 239 23.95 40.70 17.97
N ALA A 240 23.35 41.59 17.17
CA ALA A 240 23.81 42.98 17.03
C ALA A 240 23.74 43.75 18.36
N GLU A 241 22.68 43.56 19.16
CA GLU A 241 22.56 44.15 20.49
C GLU A 241 23.65 43.66 21.45
N ILE A 242 23.92 42.35 21.47
CA ILE A 242 25.01 41.77 22.28
C ILE A 242 26.37 42.31 21.84
N GLU A 243 26.60 42.41 20.53
CA GLU A 243 27.87 42.87 19.98
C GLU A 243 28.09 44.37 20.21
N SER A 244 27.03 45.18 20.10
CA SER A 244 27.06 46.59 20.48
C SER A 244 27.35 46.77 21.97
N ALA A 245 26.65 46.04 22.86
CA ALA A 245 26.91 46.07 24.30
C ALA A 245 28.35 45.64 24.65
N LYS A 246 28.92 44.67 23.91
CA LYS A 246 30.33 44.30 24.04
C LYS A 246 31.28 45.43 23.61
N ARG A 247 31.01 46.12 22.50
CA ARG A 247 31.87 47.21 22.00
C ARG A 247 31.74 48.47 22.86
N GLU A 248 30.53 48.88 23.21
CA GLU A 248 30.29 50.15 23.88
C GLU A 248 30.53 50.07 25.39
N GLU A 249 29.91 49.10 26.09
CA GLU A 249 29.96 49.08 27.55
C GLU A 249 31.22 48.41 28.08
N ILE A 250 31.63 47.25 27.52
CA ILE A 250 32.84 46.55 28.00
C ILE A 250 34.08 47.35 27.63
N GLU A 251 34.23 47.86 26.41
CA GLU A 251 35.42 48.65 26.07
C GLU A 251 35.48 49.97 26.83
N ALA A 252 34.36 50.66 27.06
CA ALA A 252 34.36 51.87 27.87
C ALA A 252 34.78 51.59 29.31
N LEU A 253 34.30 50.49 29.91
CA LEU A 253 34.72 50.06 31.24
C LEU A 253 36.20 49.68 31.28
N ARG A 254 36.73 49.02 30.24
CA ARG A 254 38.16 48.71 30.11
C ARG A 254 39.01 49.97 30.01
N ARG A 255 38.65 50.90 29.12
CA ARG A 255 39.35 52.18 28.94
C ARG A 255 39.32 52.99 30.23
N LYS A 256 38.18 53.07 30.92
CA LYS A 256 38.06 53.76 32.20
C LYS A 256 38.94 53.12 33.28
N ASN A 257 39.00 51.79 33.35
CA ASN A 257 39.87 51.08 34.28
C ASN A 257 41.36 51.32 33.98
N GLU A 258 41.74 51.31 32.71
CA GLU A 258 43.11 51.56 32.25
C GLU A 258 43.56 53.01 32.47
N GLU A 259 42.69 53.97 32.16
CA GLU A 259 42.95 55.39 32.39
C GLU A 259 43.08 55.71 33.88
N LEU A 260 42.21 55.14 34.72
CA LEU A 260 42.29 55.28 36.17
C LEU A 260 43.63 54.75 36.70
N ARG A 261 44.04 53.55 36.25
CA ARG A 261 45.35 52.96 36.56
C ARG A 261 46.51 53.87 36.13
N ARG A 262 46.45 54.41 34.91
CA ARG A 262 47.51 55.28 34.38
C ARG A 262 47.64 56.58 35.18
N ARG A 263 46.52 57.28 35.42
CA ARG A 263 46.50 58.52 36.20
C ARG A 263 47.07 58.30 37.60
N PHE A 264 46.71 57.19 38.23
CA PHE A 264 47.22 56.85 39.54
C PHE A 264 48.72 56.57 39.56
N GLU A 265 49.25 55.80 38.59
CA GLU A 265 50.70 55.57 38.48
C GLU A 265 51.47 56.88 38.24
N GLU A 266 50.93 57.77 37.41
CA GLU A 266 51.52 59.11 37.16
C GLU A 266 51.51 59.98 38.43
N GLU A 267 50.41 60.01 39.19
CA GLU A 267 50.30 60.75 40.45
C GLU A 267 51.19 60.16 41.55
N LYS A 268 51.23 58.83 41.66
CA LYS A 268 52.09 58.09 42.58
C LYS A 268 53.57 58.38 42.32
N ALA A 269 54.01 58.38 41.06
CA ALA A 269 55.38 58.69 40.70
C ALA A 269 55.79 60.13 41.12
N LYS A 270 54.90 61.11 40.90
CA LYS A 270 55.12 62.51 41.32
C LYS A 270 55.22 62.65 42.83
N LEU A 271 54.30 62.01 43.57
CA LEU A 271 54.30 62.01 45.04
C LEU A 271 55.55 61.35 45.62
N ILE A 272 55.99 60.22 45.05
CA ILE A 272 57.24 59.55 45.45
C ILE A 272 58.45 60.47 45.26
N GLU A 273 58.51 61.18 44.13
CA GLU A 273 59.59 62.11 43.83
C GLU A 273 59.57 63.34 44.77
N GLU A 274 58.39 63.86 45.10
CA GLU A 274 58.21 64.97 46.04
C GLU A 274 58.62 64.58 47.47
N ILE A 275 58.20 63.39 47.93
CA ILE A 275 58.62 62.79 49.22
C ILE A 275 60.14 62.62 49.28
N ALA A 276 60.78 62.20 48.17
CA ALA A 276 62.23 61.98 48.13
C ALA A 276 63.08 63.27 48.21
N ARG A 277 62.52 64.41 47.78
CA ARG A 277 63.21 65.72 47.80
C ARG A 277 62.98 66.50 49.10
N MET A 278 62.07 66.03 49.95
CA MET A 278 61.69 66.70 51.18
C MET A 278 62.68 66.43 52.31
N LYS A 279 63.08 67.48 53.05
CA LYS A 279 64.02 67.37 54.19
C LYS A 279 63.34 67.39 55.57
N ASP A 280 62.05 67.72 55.60
CA ASP A 280 61.22 67.74 56.81
C ASP A 280 60.61 66.36 57.02
N GLU A 281 61.09 65.63 58.03
CA GLU A 281 60.65 64.26 58.34
C GLU A 281 59.19 64.18 58.80
N GLU A 282 58.65 65.23 59.43
CA GLU A 282 57.25 65.23 59.88
C GLU A 282 56.29 65.42 58.69
N MET A 283 56.65 66.29 57.75
CA MET A 283 55.90 66.50 56.52
C MET A 283 55.99 65.29 55.57
N LYS A 284 57.17 64.65 55.52
CA LYS A 284 57.40 63.41 54.75
C LYS A 284 56.51 62.26 55.23
N ALA A 285 56.43 62.03 56.55
CA ALA A 285 55.58 60.99 57.12
C ALA A 285 54.08 61.23 56.84
N ARG A 286 53.63 62.49 56.78
CA ARG A 286 52.24 62.83 56.42
C ARG A 286 51.94 62.51 54.96
N LEU A 287 52.85 62.85 54.04
CA LEU A 287 52.70 62.54 52.60
C LEU A 287 52.77 61.04 52.31
N GLU A 288 53.61 60.27 53.02
CA GLU A 288 53.65 58.81 52.93
C GLU A 288 52.32 58.17 53.37
N GLU A 289 51.70 58.69 54.44
CA GLU A 289 50.39 58.22 54.91
C GLU A 289 49.26 58.60 53.94
N GLU A 290 49.32 59.78 53.32
CA GLU A 290 48.37 60.19 52.28
C GLU A 290 48.50 59.34 51.02
N LEU A 291 49.72 59.03 50.58
CA LEU A 291 49.99 58.12 49.47
C LEU A 291 49.43 56.73 49.75
N ARG A 292 49.63 56.20 50.97
CA ARG A 292 49.07 54.90 51.38
C ARG A 292 47.53 54.90 51.33
N LYS A 293 46.88 55.95 51.84
CA LYS A 293 45.42 56.10 51.76
C LYS A 293 44.92 56.23 50.32
N ALA A 294 45.67 56.91 49.45
CA ALA A 294 45.36 57.03 48.03
C ALA A 294 45.49 55.67 47.31
N GLU A 295 46.54 54.89 47.61
CA GLU A 295 46.72 53.52 47.11
C GLU A 295 45.56 52.60 47.50
N GLU A 296 45.12 52.64 48.76
CA GLU A 296 43.99 51.83 49.23
C GLU A 296 42.67 52.21 48.54
N ARG A 297 42.39 53.52 48.38
CA ARG A 297 41.20 54.01 47.67
C ARG A 297 41.21 53.59 46.20
N MET A 298 42.33 53.79 45.52
CA MET A 298 42.51 53.39 44.13
C MET A 298 42.31 51.88 43.94
N LYS A 299 42.94 51.07 44.81
CA LYS A 299 42.81 49.62 44.76
C LYS A 299 41.36 49.17 44.96
N ALA A 300 40.58 49.88 45.78
CA ALA A 300 39.16 49.63 45.95
C ALA A 300 38.34 50.01 44.70
N GLU A 301 38.62 51.15 44.07
CA GLU A 301 37.94 51.60 42.85
C GLU A 301 38.22 50.70 41.63
N VAL A 302 39.49 50.30 41.43
CA VAL A 302 39.88 49.33 40.39
C VAL A 302 39.16 48.00 40.59
N ARG A 303 39.13 47.49 41.83
CA ARG A 303 38.41 46.25 42.15
C ARG A 303 36.90 46.37 41.85
N ALA A 304 36.28 47.50 42.18
CA ALA A 304 34.87 47.72 41.90
C ALA A 304 34.58 47.78 40.39
N LEU A 305 35.46 48.37 39.59
CA LEU A 305 35.35 48.38 38.12
C LEU A 305 35.58 46.99 37.52
N GLU A 306 36.57 46.25 38.00
CA GLU A 306 36.83 44.87 37.58
C GLU A 306 35.66 43.93 37.90
N GLU A 307 35.03 44.09 39.06
CA GLU A 307 33.87 43.28 39.44
C GLU A 307 32.65 43.61 38.56
N LYS A 308 32.42 44.90 38.26
CA LYS A 308 31.38 45.32 37.29
C LYS A 308 31.63 44.74 35.91
N LEU A 309 32.88 44.77 35.44
CA LEU A 309 33.28 44.21 34.15
C LEU A 309 33.02 42.69 34.10
N ARG A 310 33.44 41.95 35.14
CA ARG A 310 33.19 40.49 35.24
C ARG A 310 31.71 40.14 35.25
N ARG A 311 30.88 40.89 35.99
CA ARG A 311 29.42 40.66 36.02
C ARG A 311 28.80 40.85 34.64
N ARG A 312 29.20 41.91 33.93
CA ARG A 312 28.65 42.21 32.60
C ARG A 312 29.12 41.22 31.53
N GLU A 313 30.38 40.81 31.57
CA GLU A 313 30.92 39.74 30.71
C GLU A 313 30.17 38.41 30.93
N LEU A 314 29.85 38.07 32.18
CA LEU A 314 29.08 36.87 32.50
C LEU A 314 27.64 36.95 31.99
N GLU A 315 26.96 38.08 32.15
CA GLU A 315 25.59 38.29 31.67
C GLU A 315 25.50 38.17 30.14
N LEU A 316 26.43 38.80 29.40
CA LEU A 316 26.48 38.70 27.94
C LEU A 316 26.76 37.26 27.49
N ARG A 317 27.64 36.54 28.19
CA ARG A 317 27.93 35.14 27.91
C ARG A 317 26.71 34.23 28.15
N GLN A 318 25.89 34.52 29.16
CA GLN A 318 24.64 33.79 29.40
C GLN A 318 23.63 34.04 28.26
N ARG A 319 23.46 35.29 27.82
CA ARG A 319 22.60 35.63 26.68
C ARG A 319 23.05 34.96 25.38
N GLU A 320 24.35 34.89 25.12
CA GLU A 320 24.91 34.17 23.97
C GLU A 320 24.61 32.66 24.00
N MET A 321 24.70 32.02 25.18
CA MET A 321 24.35 30.61 25.32
C MET A 321 22.85 30.37 25.13
N GLU A 322 21.99 31.26 25.62
CA GLU A 322 20.54 31.18 25.43
C GLU A 322 20.16 31.31 23.95
N LEU A 323 20.77 32.26 23.22
CA LEU A 323 20.56 32.41 21.78
C LEU A 323 20.99 31.16 21.02
N ARG A 324 22.17 30.61 21.31
CA ARG A 324 22.63 29.35 20.67
C ARG A 324 21.69 28.18 20.94
N ARG A 325 21.11 28.11 22.14
CA ARG A 325 20.13 27.07 22.47
C ARG A 325 18.85 27.22 21.64
N ARG A 326 18.32 28.44 21.54
CA ARG A 326 17.13 28.74 20.72
C ARG A 326 17.38 28.48 19.22
N GLU A 327 18.57 28.80 18.70
CA GLU A 327 18.99 28.46 17.33
C GLU A 327 18.93 26.94 17.09
N LEU A 328 19.43 26.14 18.05
CA LEU A 328 19.43 24.69 17.95
C LEU A 328 18.01 24.09 18.02
N GLU A 329 17.14 24.64 18.86
CA GLU A 329 15.74 24.24 18.99
C GLU A 329 14.96 24.51 17.69
N LEU A 330 15.17 25.68 17.07
CA LEU A 330 14.59 26.03 15.78
C LEU A 330 15.06 25.07 14.67
N SER A 331 16.37 24.82 14.60
CA SER A 331 16.94 23.90 13.60
C SER A 331 16.36 22.48 13.71
N ARG A 332 16.14 21.99 14.94
CA ARG A 332 15.50 20.68 15.16
C ARG A 332 14.04 20.65 14.71
N ALA A 333 13.28 21.70 15.02
CA ALA A 333 11.88 21.80 14.61
C ALA A 333 11.73 21.86 13.08
N GLU A 334 12.63 22.58 12.40
CA GLU A 334 12.67 22.63 10.93
C GLU A 334 12.93 21.26 10.30
N GLU A 335 13.90 20.50 10.85
CA GLU A 335 14.24 19.18 10.35
C GLU A 335 13.09 18.18 10.56
N GLU A 336 12.36 18.27 11.68
CA GLU A 336 11.20 17.43 11.94
C GLU A 336 10.05 17.69 10.96
N VAL A 337 9.72 18.96 10.70
CA VAL A 337 8.68 19.32 9.72
C VAL A 337 9.11 18.90 8.31
N ARG A 338 10.38 19.08 7.96
CA ARG A 338 10.93 18.66 6.66
C ARG A 338 10.78 17.16 6.44
N LYS A 339 11.08 16.34 7.46
CA LYS A 339 10.90 14.88 7.40
C LYS A 339 9.44 14.50 7.20
N ARG A 340 8.51 15.12 7.92
CA ARG A 340 7.06 14.86 7.75
C ARG A 340 6.59 15.20 6.34
N ILE A 341 7.08 16.29 5.75
CA ILE A 341 6.78 16.65 4.35
C ILE A 341 7.36 15.61 3.40
N GLU A 342 8.60 15.16 3.60
CA GLU A 342 9.24 14.17 2.73
C GLU A 342 8.58 12.79 2.81
N GLU A 343 8.14 12.37 4.01
CA GLU A 343 7.37 11.14 4.22
C GLU A 343 6.01 11.21 3.53
N ALA A 344 5.29 12.33 3.67
CA ALA A 344 4.02 12.54 2.98
C ALA A 344 4.19 12.50 1.45
N MET A 345 5.26 13.09 0.90
CA MET A 345 5.58 13.05 -0.52
C MET A 345 5.93 11.64 -1.01
N LYS A 346 6.68 10.85 -0.23
CA LYS A 346 7.00 9.45 -0.56
C LYS A 346 5.76 8.55 -0.57
N MET A 347 4.78 8.81 0.29
CA MET A 347 3.51 8.09 0.28
C MET A 347 2.67 8.45 -0.95
N VAL A 348 2.74 9.70 -1.41
CA VAL A 348 2.12 10.16 -2.66
C VAL A 348 2.77 9.48 -3.88
N GLU A 349 4.10 9.42 -3.95
CA GLU A 349 4.81 8.75 -5.06
C GLU A 349 4.61 7.22 -5.08
N LYS A 350 4.44 6.58 -3.92
CA LYS A 350 4.17 5.14 -3.83
C LYS A 350 2.75 4.74 -4.22
N ALA A 351 1.81 5.69 -4.27
CA ALA A 351 0.44 5.45 -4.72
C ALA A 351 0.35 4.99 -6.20
N GLU A 352 1.45 5.05 -6.96
CA GLU A 352 1.54 4.50 -8.32
C GLU A 352 1.88 2.99 -8.36
N LYS A 353 2.20 2.34 -7.22
CA LYS A 353 2.59 0.91 -7.19
C LYS A 353 1.80 0.09 -6.15
N GLY A 354 0.63 -0.41 -6.57
CA GLY A 354 0.03 -1.64 -6.02
C GLY A 354 -0.54 -1.59 -4.59
N SER A 355 -0.70 -0.42 -3.99
CA SER A 355 -1.19 -0.22 -2.62
C SER A 355 -2.57 0.46 -2.66
N ARG A 356 -3.64 -0.21 -2.19
CA ARG A 356 -5.02 0.33 -2.28
C ARG A 356 -5.17 1.49 -1.32
N PHE A 357 -5.32 2.71 -1.85
CA PHE A 357 -5.57 3.91 -1.06
C PHE A 357 -6.99 3.88 -0.49
N ILE A 358 -7.08 3.85 0.83
CA ILE A 358 -8.35 3.91 1.58
C ILE A 358 -8.31 5.11 2.50
N ARG A 359 -9.36 5.94 2.46
CA ARG A 359 -9.49 7.11 3.35
C ARG A 359 -10.06 6.73 4.71
N SER A 360 -9.83 7.58 5.71
CA SER A 360 -10.35 7.41 7.07
C SER A 360 -11.89 7.26 7.09
N ASP A 361 -12.62 8.13 6.38
CA ASP A 361 -14.08 8.06 6.28
C ASP A 361 -14.57 6.76 5.60
N GLU A 362 -13.92 6.35 4.53
CA GLU A 362 -14.21 5.09 3.82
C GLU A 362 -13.92 3.85 4.68
N ALA A 363 -12.75 3.81 5.33
CA ALA A 363 -12.38 2.74 6.25
C ALA A 363 -13.38 2.63 7.40
N ARG A 364 -13.85 3.75 7.95
CA ARG A 364 -14.87 3.72 9.01
C ARG A 364 -16.20 3.16 8.54
N ILE A 365 -16.64 3.49 7.33
CA ILE A 365 -17.86 2.91 6.73
C ILE A 365 -17.68 1.41 6.49
N MET A 366 -16.53 0.99 5.97
CA MET A 366 -16.19 -0.44 5.78
C MET A 366 -16.23 -1.20 7.11
N GLU A 367 -15.65 -0.62 8.17
CA GLU A 367 -15.68 -1.19 9.52
C GLU A 367 -17.10 -1.34 10.07
N MET A 368 -17.92 -0.29 9.97
CA MET A 368 -19.32 -0.32 10.41
C MET A 368 -20.14 -1.35 9.64
N ASN A 369 -19.97 -1.43 8.33
CA ASN A 369 -20.64 -2.40 7.47
C ASN A 369 -20.21 -3.83 7.78
N PHE A 370 -18.92 -4.05 7.97
CA PHE A 370 -18.36 -5.35 8.36
C PHE A 370 -18.98 -5.83 9.68
N ALA A 371 -18.88 -5.02 10.74
CA ALA A 371 -19.40 -5.41 12.05
C ALA A 371 -20.93 -5.60 12.05
N GLY A 372 -21.66 -4.69 11.40
CA GLY A 372 -23.12 -4.78 11.27
C GLY A 372 -23.56 -6.05 10.53
N ARG A 373 -22.91 -6.38 9.41
CA ARG A 373 -23.24 -7.56 8.60
C ARG A 373 -22.91 -8.86 9.33
N ILE A 374 -21.73 -8.95 9.96
CA ILE A 374 -21.36 -10.14 10.73
C ILE A 374 -22.35 -10.38 11.88
N ARG A 375 -22.67 -9.36 12.68
CA ARG A 375 -23.64 -9.50 13.79
C ARG A 375 -25.01 -9.97 13.29
N SER A 376 -25.52 -9.40 12.20
CA SER A 376 -26.81 -9.78 11.62
C SER A 376 -26.86 -11.27 11.26
N LYS A 377 -25.77 -11.79 10.68
CA LYS A 377 -25.63 -13.20 10.30
C LYS A 377 -25.44 -14.15 11.46
N LEU A 378 -25.07 -13.64 12.64
CA LEU A 378 -24.92 -14.40 13.88
C LEU A 378 -26.21 -14.35 14.72
N SER A 379 -27.36 -14.47 14.07
CA SER A 379 -28.66 -14.53 14.72
C SER A 379 -29.25 -15.94 14.62
N GLY A 380 -29.74 -16.47 15.75
CA GLY A 380 -30.48 -17.72 15.80
C GLY A 380 -29.63 -19.00 15.82
N GLU A 381 -29.90 -19.91 14.89
CA GLU A 381 -29.30 -21.25 14.82
C GLU A 381 -28.51 -21.41 13.53
N LEU A 382 -27.27 -21.89 13.66
CA LEU A 382 -26.36 -22.12 12.54
C LEU A 382 -26.20 -23.61 12.29
N LYS A 383 -26.28 -24.03 11.03
CA LYS A 383 -25.96 -25.41 10.63
C LYS A 383 -24.56 -25.46 10.07
N LEU A 384 -23.65 -26.13 10.78
CA LEU A 384 -22.23 -26.21 10.46
C LEU A 384 -21.79 -27.66 10.56
N LEU A 385 -21.13 -28.19 9.53
CA LEU A 385 -20.61 -29.56 9.51
C LEU A 385 -21.66 -30.63 9.90
N GLY A 386 -22.91 -30.45 9.44
CA GLY A 386 -24.02 -31.35 9.76
C GLY A 386 -24.57 -31.24 11.19
N LYS A 387 -24.04 -30.33 12.01
CA LYS A 387 -24.49 -30.06 13.38
C LYS A 387 -25.23 -28.73 13.45
N THR A 388 -26.14 -28.62 14.42
CA THR A 388 -26.83 -27.36 14.71
C THR A 388 -26.19 -26.70 15.91
N PHE A 389 -25.74 -25.46 15.77
CA PHE A 389 -25.20 -24.62 16.82
C PHE A 389 -26.18 -23.51 17.16
N LYS A 390 -26.37 -23.23 18.44
CA LYS A 390 -27.06 -22.03 18.93
C LYS A 390 -26.02 -20.95 19.20
N VAL A 391 -26.27 -19.73 18.74
CA VAL A 391 -25.50 -18.56 19.16
C VAL A 391 -25.89 -18.23 20.61
N GLU A 392 -24.95 -18.36 21.56
CA GLU A 392 -25.18 -18.04 22.98
C GLU A 392 -24.94 -16.55 23.26
N SER A 393 -23.91 -15.97 22.67
CA SER A 393 -23.58 -14.55 22.79
C SER A 393 -22.97 -14.00 21.51
N VAL A 394 -23.15 -12.70 21.29
CA VAL A 394 -22.46 -11.90 20.29
C VAL A 394 -22.03 -10.60 20.97
N GLU A 395 -20.74 -10.36 21.04
CA GLU A 395 -20.14 -9.17 21.65
C GLU A 395 -19.38 -8.37 20.59
N GLU A 396 -19.42 -7.05 20.71
CA GLU A 396 -18.67 -6.12 19.86
C GLU A 396 -17.79 -5.26 20.77
N ARG A 397 -16.50 -5.15 20.42
CA ARG A 397 -15.56 -4.30 21.15
C ARG A 397 -14.64 -3.53 20.20
N GLU A 398 -14.38 -2.28 20.55
CA GLU A 398 -13.34 -1.46 19.92
C GLU A 398 -11.98 -1.87 20.51
N THR A 399 -10.95 -2.02 19.66
CA THR A 399 -9.60 -2.38 20.13
C THR A 399 -8.62 -1.20 20.10
N PHE A 400 -8.97 -0.13 19.39
CA PHE A 400 -8.18 1.09 19.30
C PHE A 400 -8.85 2.26 20.02
N ASP A 401 -8.11 2.88 20.93
CA ASP A 401 -8.54 4.05 21.69
C ASP A 401 -8.21 5.36 20.97
N ARG A 402 -9.22 5.92 20.32
CA ARG A 402 -9.13 7.19 19.58
C ARG A 402 -8.88 8.39 20.48
N SER A 403 -9.19 8.32 21.79
CA SER A 403 -9.06 9.47 22.69
C SER A 403 -7.63 10.02 22.77
N ARG A 404 -6.63 9.20 22.43
CA ARG A 404 -5.20 9.57 22.30
C ARG A 404 -4.94 10.66 21.25
N TYR A 405 -5.86 10.86 20.32
CA TYR A 405 -5.80 11.88 19.27
C TYR A 405 -6.78 13.05 19.52
N ALA A 406 -7.47 13.06 20.67
CA ALA A 406 -8.30 14.18 21.08
C ALA A 406 -7.43 15.45 21.21
N GLY A 407 -7.85 16.54 20.57
CA GLY A 407 -7.11 17.80 20.52
C GLY A 407 -6.05 17.90 19.42
N LYS A 408 -5.67 16.78 18.78
CA LYS A 408 -4.88 16.78 17.54
C LYS A 408 -5.76 16.82 16.29
N LEU A 409 -6.91 16.17 16.38
CA LEU A 409 -7.93 16.12 15.34
C LEU A 409 -9.19 16.85 15.79
N ASP A 410 -9.93 17.40 14.83
CA ASP A 410 -11.30 17.87 15.07
C ASP A 410 -12.23 16.68 15.37
N GLU A 411 -13.41 16.98 15.91
CA GLU A 411 -14.37 15.95 16.35
C GLU A 411 -14.84 15.04 15.20
N VAL A 412 -14.95 15.58 13.98
CA VAL A 412 -15.44 14.84 12.81
C VAL A 412 -14.35 13.90 12.29
N ALA A 413 -13.13 14.40 12.14
CA ALA A 413 -11.97 13.61 11.77
C ALA A 413 -11.71 12.49 12.77
N LEU A 414 -11.83 12.78 14.08
CA LEU A 414 -11.67 11.79 15.13
C LEU A 414 -12.71 10.67 15.05
N LYS A 415 -13.98 11.00 14.77
CA LYS A 415 -15.06 10.01 14.59
C LYS A 415 -14.86 9.11 13.37
N ASN A 416 -14.15 9.61 12.35
CA ASN A 416 -13.84 8.87 11.13
C ASN A 416 -12.63 7.95 11.26
N VAL A 417 -11.82 8.04 12.32
CA VAL A 417 -10.74 7.06 12.54
C VAL A 417 -11.36 5.69 12.88
N PRO A 418 -10.96 4.60 12.19
CA PRO A 418 -11.41 3.24 12.52
C PRO A 418 -10.99 2.82 13.93
N THR A 419 -11.75 1.92 14.55
CA THR A 419 -11.48 1.45 15.91
C THR A 419 -10.97 0.01 16.01
N ASN A 420 -10.71 -0.60 14.85
CA ASN A 420 -10.39 -2.02 14.70
C ASN A 420 -11.37 -2.90 15.49
N VAL A 421 -12.64 -2.77 15.15
CA VAL A 421 -13.72 -3.48 15.84
C VAL A 421 -13.53 -5.01 15.77
N VAL A 422 -13.81 -5.66 16.89
CA VAL A 422 -13.85 -7.12 17.00
C VAL A 422 -15.26 -7.54 17.36
N VAL A 423 -15.85 -8.42 16.53
CA VAL A 423 -17.11 -9.10 16.80
C VAL A 423 -16.78 -10.54 17.22
N GLU A 424 -17.17 -10.91 18.43
CA GLU A 424 -16.91 -12.23 19.00
C GLU A 424 -18.24 -12.93 19.32
N ALA A 425 -18.39 -14.19 18.92
CA ALA A 425 -19.59 -14.97 19.17
C ALA A 425 -19.28 -16.36 19.70
N THR A 426 -20.04 -16.78 20.71
CA THR A 426 -19.96 -18.12 21.29
C THR A 426 -21.06 -19.00 20.72
N LEU A 427 -20.68 -20.14 20.14
CA LEU A 427 -21.56 -21.08 19.46
C LEU A 427 -21.55 -22.41 20.19
N LYS A 428 -22.73 -22.94 20.54
CA LYS A 428 -22.84 -24.21 21.25
C LYS A 428 -23.73 -25.20 20.54
N GLU A 429 -23.24 -26.43 20.40
CA GLU A 429 -23.95 -27.50 19.73
C GLU A 429 -25.27 -27.84 20.45
N LYS A 430 -26.36 -27.88 19.68
CA LYS A 430 -27.65 -28.39 20.13
C LYS A 430 -27.67 -29.91 20.04
N LYS A 431 -27.42 -30.56 21.19
CA LYS A 431 -27.48 -32.02 21.35
C LYS A 431 -28.19 -32.42 22.63
N LEU A 432 -28.95 -33.51 22.59
CA LEU A 432 -29.73 -34.04 23.72
C LEU A 432 -28.88 -34.86 24.71
N LEU A 433 -27.88 -35.61 24.23
CA LEU A 433 -27.04 -36.49 25.04
C LEU A 433 -25.56 -36.40 24.61
N GLY A 434 -24.64 -36.44 25.58
CA GLY A 434 -23.18 -36.37 25.35
C GLY A 434 -22.58 -34.96 25.52
N ARG A 435 -21.24 -34.86 25.40
CA ARG A 435 -20.52 -33.59 25.47
C ARG A 435 -20.86 -32.73 24.25
N LYS A 436 -21.33 -31.50 24.50
CA LYS A 436 -21.62 -30.50 23.46
C LYS A 436 -20.34 -29.85 23.01
N GLU A 437 -20.18 -29.67 21.70
CA GLU A 437 -19.12 -28.87 21.13
C GLU A 437 -19.40 -27.36 21.35
N SER A 438 -18.35 -26.60 21.62
CA SER A 438 -18.39 -25.15 21.75
C SER A 438 -17.31 -24.54 20.85
N LEU A 439 -17.69 -23.50 20.12
CA LEU A 439 -16.84 -22.79 19.17
C LEU A 439 -16.89 -21.29 19.46
N THR A 440 -15.75 -20.62 19.29
CA THR A 440 -15.68 -19.16 19.30
C THR A 440 -15.47 -18.67 17.88
N LEU A 441 -16.37 -17.84 17.37
CA LEU A 441 -16.10 -17.06 16.15
C LEU A 441 -15.56 -15.70 16.57
N ARG A 442 -14.40 -15.32 16.05
CA ARG A 442 -13.79 -14.00 16.26
C ARG A 442 -13.57 -13.35 14.91
N ALA A 443 -14.34 -12.31 14.62
CA ALA A 443 -14.25 -11.51 13.41
C ALA A 443 -13.57 -10.17 13.72
N VAL A 444 -12.44 -9.90 13.09
CA VAL A 444 -11.55 -8.78 13.38
C VAL A 444 -11.48 -7.88 12.15
N TYR A 445 -11.84 -6.60 12.30
CA TYR A 445 -11.48 -5.57 11.34
C TYR A 445 -10.04 -5.13 11.63
N LEU A 446 -9.12 -5.40 10.70
CA LEU A 446 -7.70 -5.11 10.85
C LEU A 446 -7.29 -3.99 9.91
N SER A 447 -6.94 -2.86 10.51
CA SER A 447 -6.38 -1.70 9.83
C SER A 447 -5.31 -1.03 10.71
N ARG A 448 -4.76 0.12 10.29
CA ARG A 448 -3.80 0.92 11.08
C ARG A 448 -4.41 2.27 11.46
N PRO A 449 -5.28 2.34 12.49
CA PRO A 449 -5.94 3.56 12.94
C PRO A 449 -5.01 4.76 13.12
N GLU A 450 -3.76 4.53 13.54
CA GLU A 450 -2.73 5.55 13.70
C GLU A 450 -2.45 6.28 12.36
N ARG A 451 -2.38 5.55 11.24
CA ARG A 451 -2.16 6.16 9.92
C ARG A 451 -3.36 6.99 9.48
N TYR A 452 -4.58 6.53 9.75
CA TYR A 452 -5.77 7.30 9.49
C TYR A 452 -5.86 8.56 10.37
N ALA A 453 -5.37 8.49 11.61
CA ALA A 453 -5.34 9.63 12.51
C ALA A 453 -4.24 10.65 12.15
N GLU A 454 -3.09 10.20 11.64
CA GLU A 454 -1.95 11.07 11.32
C GLU A 454 -2.00 11.63 9.90
N TYR A 455 -2.40 10.81 8.93
CA TYR A 455 -2.33 11.14 7.51
C TYR A 455 -3.71 11.22 6.85
N GLY A 456 -4.75 10.66 7.48
CA GLY A 456 -6.13 10.64 6.95
C GLY A 456 -6.43 9.48 6.00
N PHE A 457 -5.46 8.59 5.74
CA PHE A 457 -5.58 7.47 4.82
C PHE A 457 -4.57 6.35 5.17
N ASP A 458 -4.76 5.17 4.58
CA ASP A 458 -3.77 4.10 4.51
C ASP A 458 -3.72 3.53 3.09
N THR A 459 -2.54 3.06 2.70
CA THR A 459 -2.29 2.43 1.40
C THR A 459 -1.78 1.00 1.54
N ASP A 460 -1.17 0.67 2.67
CA ASP A 460 -0.36 -0.55 2.76
C ASP A 460 -1.23 -1.77 3.09
N PRO A 461 -1.05 -2.91 2.40
CA PRO A 461 -1.76 -4.13 2.73
C PRO A 461 -1.34 -4.65 4.11
N VAL A 462 -2.17 -5.51 4.71
CA VAL A 462 -1.83 -6.19 5.97
C VAL A 462 -0.63 -7.11 5.77
N GLU A 463 0.32 -7.04 6.70
CA GLU A 463 1.56 -7.83 6.71
C GLU A 463 1.43 -9.11 7.55
N LEU A 464 2.25 -10.12 7.24
CA LEU A 464 2.26 -11.39 7.97
C LEU A 464 2.55 -11.23 9.47
N ALA A 465 3.34 -10.22 9.85
CA ALA A 465 3.63 -9.92 11.25
C ALA A 465 2.37 -9.52 12.03
N GLU A 466 1.52 -8.68 11.43
CA GLU A 466 0.24 -8.24 12.00
C GLU A 466 -0.73 -9.42 12.12
N LEU A 467 -0.79 -10.28 11.10
CA LEU A 467 -1.59 -11.50 11.13
C LEU A 467 -1.12 -12.49 12.22
N ASN A 468 0.20 -12.66 12.39
CA ASN A 468 0.77 -13.57 13.39
C ASN A 468 0.40 -13.18 14.82
N ALA A 469 0.33 -11.88 15.12
CA ALA A 469 -0.11 -11.40 16.42
C ALA A 469 -1.55 -11.85 16.75
N LEU A 470 -2.47 -11.74 15.78
CA LEU A 470 -3.85 -12.21 15.94
C LEU A 470 -3.94 -13.73 16.08
N LEU A 471 -3.11 -14.47 15.34
CA LEU A 471 -3.06 -15.93 15.41
C LEU A 471 -2.54 -16.43 16.76
N ASP A 472 -1.53 -15.77 17.33
CA ASP A 472 -1.01 -16.12 18.65
C ASP A 472 -2.08 -15.95 19.74
N ASP A 473 -2.87 -14.88 19.67
CA ASP A 473 -3.99 -14.66 20.58
C ASP A 473 -5.11 -15.68 20.41
N ALA A 474 -5.47 -16.02 19.16
CA ALA A 474 -6.48 -17.04 18.89
C ALA A 474 -6.05 -18.43 19.40
N ARG A 475 -4.76 -18.76 19.35
CA ARG A 475 -4.22 -20.04 19.85
C ARG A 475 -4.31 -20.21 21.36
N LYS A 476 -4.39 -19.12 22.13
CA LYS A 476 -4.52 -19.15 23.60
C LYS A 476 -5.93 -19.52 24.06
N ALA A 477 -6.91 -19.53 23.16
CA ALA A 477 -8.28 -19.90 23.48
C ALA A 477 -8.40 -21.37 23.91
N LYS A 478 -9.25 -21.65 24.90
CA LYS A 478 -9.49 -23.02 25.39
C LYS A 478 -10.31 -23.84 24.39
N GLU A 479 -11.25 -23.18 23.72
CA GLU A 479 -12.16 -23.77 22.73
C GLU A 479 -11.63 -23.53 21.32
N ARG A 480 -12.20 -24.22 20.32
CA ARG A 480 -11.82 -24.00 18.92
C ARG A 480 -12.29 -22.62 18.47
N THR A 481 -11.38 -21.85 17.88
CA THR A 481 -11.62 -20.50 17.38
C THR A 481 -11.65 -20.47 15.86
N VAL A 482 -12.70 -19.92 15.29
CA VAL A 482 -12.74 -19.50 13.89
C VAL A 482 -12.38 -18.02 13.84
N LEU A 483 -11.23 -17.70 13.26
CA LEU A 483 -10.71 -16.35 13.15
C LEU A 483 -10.96 -15.82 11.74
N LEU A 484 -11.80 -14.79 11.63
CA LEU A 484 -11.97 -14.01 10.41
C LEU A 484 -11.19 -12.71 10.56
N VAL A 485 -10.25 -12.44 9.65
CA VAL A 485 -9.52 -11.16 9.59
C VAL A 485 -9.95 -10.43 8.33
N ALA A 486 -10.53 -9.26 8.48
CA ALA A 486 -11.00 -8.43 7.39
C ALA A 486 -10.11 -7.19 7.23
N SER A 487 -9.65 -6.91 6.01
CA SER A 487 -8.76 -5.78 5.72
C SER A 487 -9.34 -4.85 4.65
N PRO A 488 -9.35 -3.52 4.87
CA PRO A 488 -9.75 -2.55 3.85
C PRO A 488 -8.72 -2.41 2.73
N THR A 489 -7.43 -2.51 3.05
CA THR A 489 -6.31 -2.37 2.10
C THR A 489 -5.88 -3.70 1.48
N GLY A 490 -6.51 -4.80 1.89
CA GLY A 490 -6.17 -6.16 1.46
C GLY A 490 -4.99 -6.75 2.24
N PHE A 491 -4.37 -7.79 1.67
CA PHE A 491 -3.29 -8.56 2.28
C PHE A 491 -2.08 -8.62 1.36
N GLU A 492 -0.88 -8.68 1.92
CA GLU A 492 0.32 -8.89 1.12
C GLU A 492 0.27 -10.25 0.41
N LYS A 493 0.82 -10.34 -0.80
CA LYS A 493 0.82 -11.58 -1.60
C LYS A 493 1.40 -12.78 -0.84
N ARG A 494 2.37 -12.52 0.07
CA ARG A 494 3.01 -13.55 0.88
C ARG A 494 2.06 -14.21 1.89
N ILE A 495 1.03 -13.52 2.38
CA ILE A 495 0.04 -14.13 3.27
C ILE A 495 -0.78 -15.18 2.50
N LEU A 496 -1.12 -14.89 1.23
CA LEU A 496 -1.92 -15.79 0.40
C LEU A 496 -1.24 -17.16 0.23
N SER A 497 0.08 -17.17 0.03
CA SER A 497 0.87 -18.40 -0.12
C SER A 497 1.03 -19.22 1.18
N TYR A 498 0.71 -18.66 2.36
CA TYR A 498 0.70 -19.40 3.63
C TYR A 498 -0.70 -19.86 4.05
N VAL A 499 -1.77 -19.25 3.54
CA VAL A 499 -3.14 -19.54 3.98
C VAL A 499 -3.90 -20.43 3.01
N ALA A 500 -3.66 -20.29 1.70
CA ALA A 500 -4.40 -20.99 0.65
C ALA A 500 -3.47 -21.50 -0.47
N SER A 501 -2.37 -22.17 -0.10
CA SER A 501 -1.47 -22.83 -1.04
C SER A 501 -1.96 -24.23 -1.41
N ASP A 502 -1.69 -24.67 -2.64
CA ASP A 502 -1.89 -26.07 -3.04
C ASP A 502 -0.88 -27.02 -2.37
N ASP A 503 0.22 -26.47 -1.83
CA ASP A 503 1.20 -27.22 -1.04
C ASP A 503 0.73 -27.42 0.41
N PHE A 504 0.19 -28.60 0.71
CA PHE A 504 -0.35 -28.97 2.04
C PHE A 504 0.54 -28.60 3.24
N HIS A 505 1.86 -28.65 3.08
CA HIS A 505 2.83 -28.35 4.16
C HIS A 505 3.01 -26.83 4.43
N ARG A 506 2.54 -25.96 3.53
CA ARG A 506 2.60 -24.50 3.66
C ARG A 506 1.33 -23.89 4.21
N ASN A 507 0.22 -24.61 4.11
CA ASN A 507 -1.06 -24.15 4.61
C ASN A 507 -1.05 -24.03 6.13
N PHE A 508 -1.60 -22.92 6.61
CA PHE A 508 -1.87 -22.74 8.02
C PHE A 508 -2.79 -23.88 8.50
N VAL A 509 -2.25 -24.69 9.42
CA VAL A 509 -2.99 -25.72 10.15
C VAL A 509 -2.70 -25.51 11.63
N ALA A 510 -3.74 -25.27 12.40
CA ALA A 510 -3.67 -25.22 13.85
C ALA A 510 -4.76 -26.11 14.44
N ASP A 511 -4.44 -26.83 15.52
CA ASP A 511 -5.35 -27.80 16.14
C ASP A 511 -6.70 -27.17 16.55
N ARG A 512 -6.69 -25.88 16.91
CA ARG A 512 -7.86 -25.17 17.44
C ARG A 512 -8.17 -23.86 16.75
N VAL A 513 -7.46 -23.49 15.67
CA VAL A 513 -7.70 -22.22 14.98
C VAL A 513 -7.95 -22.48 13.51
N SER A 514 -9.09 -21.99 13.02
CA SER A 514 -9.44 -21.98 11.60
C SER A 514 -9.44 -20.54 11.10
N LEU A 515 -8.60 -20.23 10.12
CA LEU A 515 -8.38 -18.87 9.63
C LEU A 515 -9.14 -18.61 8.32
N LEU A 516 -9.81 -17.46 8.26
CA LEU A 516 -10.36 -16.86 7.06
C LEU A 516 -9.86 -15.43 6.94
N LEU A 517 -9.47 -15.03 5.73
CA LEU A 517 -9.12 -13.66 5.40
C LEU A 517 -10.17 -13.10 4.45
N LEU A 518 -10.59 -11.87 4.68
CA LEU A 518 -11.58 -11.17 3.88
C LEU A 518 -11.01 -9.85 3.39
N ASP A 519 -10.79 -9.74 2.08
CA ASP A 519 -10.48 -8.45 1.47
C ASP A 519 -11.80 -7.67 1.32
N LEU A 520 -11.94 -6.56 2.05
CA LEU A 520 -13.17 -5.76 2.05
C LEU A 520 -13.33 -4.92 0.78
N GLY A 521 -12.25 -4.66 0.05
CA GLY A 521 -12.29 -3.91 -1.21
C GLY A 521 -12.66 -4.78 -2.41
N SER A 522 -12.24 -6.05 -2.44
CA SER A 522 -12.63 -6.99 -3.51
C SER A 522 -13.83 -7.88 -3.14
N GLY A 523 -14.10 -8.06 -1.85
CA GLY A 523 -15.05 -9.06 -1.35
C GLY A 523 -14.50 -10.49 -1.32
N GLU A 524 -13.23 -10.69 -1.73
CA GLU A 524 -12.60 -12.00 -1.82
C GLU A 524 -12.37 -12.61 -0.43
N MET A 525 -12.67 -13.90 -0.31
CA MET A 525 -12.45 -14.66 0.91
C MET A 525 -11.41 -15.76 0.72
N ILE A 526 -10.29 -15.63 1.42
CA ILE A 526 -9.16 -16.56 1.34
C ILE A 526 -9.16 -17.44 2.60
N HIS A 527 -9.10 -18.75 2.40
CA HIS A 527 -9.02 -19.72 3.49
C HIS A 527 -8.38 -21.02 2.98
N ASN A 528 -7.90 -21.85 3.90
CA ASN A 528 -7.42 -23.19 3.55
C ASN A 528 -8.62 -24.08 3.15
N PRO A 529 -8.70 -24.57 1.89
CA PRO A 529 -9.84 -25.36 1.43
C PRO A 529 -9.95 -26.73 2.13
N ASN A 530 -8.87 -27.17 2.78
CA ASN A 530 -8.81 -28.42 3.54
C ASN A 530 -9.17 -28.24 5.03
N ASP A 531 -9.37 -27.01 5.51
CA ASP A 531 -9.89 -26.78 6.85
C ASP A 531 -11.43 -26.88 6.85
N PRO A 532 -12.01 -27.90 7.51
CA PRO A 532 -13.45 -28.13 7.47
C PRO A 532 -14.26 -27.00 8.11
N TYR A 533 -13.75 -26.35 9.17
CA TYR A 533 -14.47 -25.24 9.79
C TYR A 533 -14.34 -23.99 8.95
N ALA A 534 -13.15 -23.66 8.44
CA ALA A 534 -13.01 -22.50 7.56
C ALA A 534 -13.95 -22.62 6.34
N LYS A 535 -13.99 -23.79 5.70
CA LYS A 535 -14.91 -24.08 4.59
C LYS A 535 -16.38 -23.97 4.97
N ALA A 536 -16.77 -24.48 6.15
CA ALA A 536 -18.16 -24.41 6.62
C ALA A 536 -18.60 -22.97 6.96
N PHE A 537 -17.68 -22.14 7.46
CA PHE A 537 -17.94 -20.76 7.84
C PHE A 537 -17.84 -19.78 6.68
N ALA A 538 -17.07 -20.08 5.62
CA ALA A 538 -16.85 -19.14 4.52
C ALA A 538 -18.16 -18.58 3.89
N PRO A 539 -19.19 -19.40 3.56
CA PRO A 539 -20.44 -18.87 3.02
C PRO A 539 -21.20 -17.97 4.01
N LEU A 540 -21.04 -18.20 5.32
CA LEU A 540 -21.67 -17.41 6.37
C LEU A 540 -20.94 -16.06 6.58
N LEU A 541 -19.61 -16.04 6.44
CA LEU A 541 -18.77 -14.90 6.84
C LEU A 541 -18.46 -13.91 5.71
N ARG A 542 -18.99 -14.12 4.50
CA ARG A 542 -18.89 -13.16 3.40
C ARG A 542 -19.59 -11.85 3.75
N LEU A 543 -19.39 -10.78 2.98
CA LEU A 543 -20.14 -9.54 3.24
C LEU A 543 -21.60 -9.66 2.75
N GLU A 544 -21.84 -10.24 1.58
CA GLU A 544 -23.18 -10.27 1.00
C GLU A 544 -24.13 -11.23 1.73
N PHE A 545 -25.38 -10.82 1.90
CA PHE A 545 -26.44 -11.69 2.41
C PHE A 545 -26.90 -12.69 1.36
N ASP A 546 -27.43 -13.83 1.80
CA ASP A 546 -27.99 -14.84 0.91
C ASP A 546 -29.11 -14.26 0.04
N GLU A 547 -29.91 -13.32 0.58
CA GLU A 547 -30.96 -12.61 -0.14
C GLU A 547 -30.39 -11.69 -1.23
N GLU A 548 -29.30 -10.97 -0.96
CA GLU A 548 -28.63 -10.12 -1.95
C GLU A 548 -28.09 -10.94 -3.12
N LEU A 549 -27.53 -12.12 -2.82
CA LEU A 549 -27.03 -13.05 -3.82
C LEU A 549 -28.14 -13.80 -4.55
N LEU A 550 -29.24 -14.10 -3.87
CA LEU A 550 -30.44 -14.65 -4.48
C LEU A 550 -31.04 -13.66 -5.48
N GLU A 551 -31.12 -12.37 -5.15
CA GLU A 551 -31.56 -11.33 -6.08
C GLU A 551 -30.59 -11.16 -7.25
N LYS A 552 -29.27 -11.21 -7.00
CA LYS A 552 -28.26 -11.24 -8.06
C LYS A 552 -28.48 -12.42 -9.02
N ALA A 553 -28.69 -13.61 -8.47
CA ALA A 553 -28.99 -14.82 -9.24
C ALA A 553 -30.33 -14.70 -9.99
N ARG A 554 -31.40 -14.24 -9.34
CA ARG A 554 -32.73 -14.04 -9.98
C ARG A 554 -32.64 -13.06 -11.13
N ARG A 555 -31.97 -11.92 -10.95
CA ARG A 555 -31.77 -10.92 -12.00
C ARG A 555 -31.00 -11.51 -13.19
N PHE A 556 -29.94 -12.28 -12.92
CA PHE A 556 -29.21 -12.99 -13.97
C PHE A 556 -30.10 -14.00 -14.73
N LEU A 557 -30.86 -14.83 -14.02
CA LEU A 557 -31.72 -15.84 -14.63
C LEU A 557 -32.87 -15.21 -15.44
N LEU A 558 -33.52 -14.18 -14.92
CA LEU A 558 -34.57 -13.44 -15.62
C LEU A 558 -34.03 -12.80 -16.90
N ASN A 559 -32.86 -12.18 -16.83
CA ASN A 559 -32.19 -11.64 -18.01
C ASN A 559 -31.95 -12.75 -19.04
N ARG A 560 -31.42 -13.90 -18.62
CA ARG A 560 -31.13 -15.01 -19.53
C ARG A 560 -32.40 -15.64 -20.14
N LEU A 561 -33.46 -15.78 -19.35
CA LEU A 561 -34.78 -16.23 -19.78
C LEU A 561 -35.42 -15.29 -20.81
N ALA A 562 -35.22 -13.98 -20.68
CA ALA A 562 -35.72 -13.00 -21.66
C ALA A 562 -35.10 -13.19 -23.05
N TYR A 563 -33.86 -13.68 -23.13
CA TYR A 563 -33.15 -13.86 -24.40
C TYR A 563 -33.25 -15.27 -24.98
N LYS A 564 -33.08 -16.30 -24.15
CA LYS A 564 -33.00 -17.70 -24.61
C LYS A 564 -34.29 -18.50 -24.35
N HIS A 565 -35.26 -17.92 -23.65
CA HIS A 565 -36.48 -18.59 -23.13
C HIS A 565 -36.23 -19.78 -22.19
N TYR A 566 -34.98 -20.21 -22.03
CA TYR A 566 -34.54 -21.20 -21.07
C TYR A 566 -33.14 -20.92 -20.52
N VAL A 567 -32.83 -21.50 -19.37
CA VAL A 567 -31.51 -21.45 -18.72
C VAL A 567 -31.19 -22.83 -18.14
N ARG A 568 -30.01 -23.36 -18.45
CA ARG A 568 -29.55 -24.62 -17.86
C ARG A 568 -28.92 -24.37 -16.50
N PHE A 569 -29.13 -25.31 -15.58
CA PHE A 569 -28.68 -25.17 -14.19
C PHE A 569 -27.16 -25.22 -14.05
N ASP A 570 -26.49 -26.08 -14.82
CA ASP A 570 -25.03 -26.16 -14.91
C ASP A 570 -24.42 -24.87 -15.48
N GLU A 571 -25.00 -24.32 -16.54
CA GLU A 571 -24.62 -23.02 -17.13
C GLU A 571 -24.76 -21.89 -16.10
N ALA A 572 -25.88 -21.86 -15.35
CA ALA A 572 -26.09 -20.86 -14.33
C ALA A 572 -25.09 -20.97 -13.16
N ILE A 573 -24.67 -22.19 -12.78
CA ILE A 573 -23.65 -22.37 -11.73
C ILE A 573 -22.29 -21.87 -12.20
N SER A 574 -21.88 -22.20 -13.43
CA SER A 574 -20.56 -21.80 -13.94
C SER A 574 -20.45 -20.29 -14.14
N GLU A 575 -21.51 -19.61 -14.58
CA GLU A 575 -21.45 -18.19 -14.93
C GLU A 575 -21.65 -17.24 -13.73
N LEU A 576 -22.35 -17.67 -12.67
CA LEU A 576 -22.68 -16.79 -11.53
C LEU A 576 -21.60 -16.72 -10.46
N ASP A 577 -20.69 -17.70 -10.39
CA ASP A 577 -19.75 -17.92 -9.27
C ASP A 577 -20.43 -17.75 -7.89
N LEU A 578 -21.64 -18.30 -7.77
CA LEU A 578 -22.44 -18.29 -6.55
C LEU A 578 -22.56 -19.71 -5.99
N PRO A 579 -22.80 -19.87 -4.68
CA PRO A 579 -23.10 -21.18 -4.12
C PRO A 579 -24.27 -21.84 -4.87
N VAL A 580 -24.10 -23.11 -5.20
CA VAL A 580 -25.06 -23.92 -5.97
C VAL A 580 -26.46 -23.87 -5.35
N GLU A 581 -26.55 -23.78 -4.02
CA GLU A 581 -27.80 -23.66 -3.27
C GLU A 581 -28.52 -22.34 -3.54
N ILE A 582 -27.79 -21.24 -3.72
CA ILE A 582 -28.38 -19.92 -4.06
C ILE A 582 -28.95 -19.96 -5.47
N VAL A 583 -28.20 -20.50 -6.43
CA VAL A 583 -28.67 -20.67 -7.82
C VAL A 583 -29.90 -21.58 -7.85
N ARG A 584 -29.89 -22.68 -7.08
CA ARG A 584 -31.05 -23.60 -6.96
C ARG A 584 -32.28 -22.90 -6.37
N LYS A 585 -32.10 -22.11 -5.30
CA LYS A 585 -33.18 -21.32 -4.71
C LYS A 585 -33.75 -20.33 -5.72
N ALA A 586 -32.91 -19.70 -6.54
CA ALA A 586 -33.33 -18.77 -7.59
C ALA A 586 -34.18 -19.46 -8.68
N PHE A 587 -33.78 -20.65 -9.12
CA PHE A 587 -34.57 -21.47 -10.05
C PHE A 587 -35.96 -21.79 -9.46
N LEU A 588 -35.99 -22.21 -8.19
CA LEU A 588 -37.24 -22.56 -7.51
C LEU A 588 -38.14 -21.35 -7.24
N SER A 589 -37.57 -20.20 -6.89
CA SER A 589 -38.36 -18.98 -6.68
C SER A 589 -39.01 -18.51 -7.98
N LEU A 590 -38.26 -18.48 -9.08
CA LEU A 590 -38.78 -18.11 -10.39
C LEU A 590 -39.82 -19.12 -10.91
N GLY A 591 -39.70 -20.40 -10.55
CA GLY A 591 -40.74 -21.40 -10.80
C GLY A 591 -42.11 -21.03 -10.23
N LYS A 592 -42.16 -20.26 -9.13
CA LYS A 592 -43.40 -19.77 -8.52
C LYS A 592 -43.94 -18.50 -9.20
N GLU A 593 -43.14 -17.85 -10.03
CA GLU A 593 -43.41 -16.56 -10.67
C GLU A 593 -43.77 -16.70 -12.16
N GLY A 594 -44.16 -17.90 -12.60
CA GLY A 594 -44.62 -18.15 -13.97
C GLY A 594 -43.59 -18.78 -14.90
N TYR A 595 -42.44 -19.21 -14.37
CA TYR A 595 -41.46 -20.04 -15.09
C TYR A 595 -41.62 -21.51 -14.70
N VAL A 596 -41.06 -22.44 -15.49
CA VAL A 596 -41.11 -23.88 -15.21
C VAL A 596 -39.69 -24.41 -15.07
N ALA A 597 -39.37 -25.00 -13.91
CA ALA A 597 -38.12 -25.72 -13.72
C ALA A 597 -38.34 -27.21 -13.97
N LYS A 598 -37.74 -27.78 -15.02
CA LYS A 598 -37.91 -29.18 -15.40
C LYS A 598 -36.59 -29.84 -15.80
N TYR A 599 -36.53 -31.17 -15.71
CA TYR A 599 -35.44 -31.93 -16.29
C TYR A 599 -35.79 -32.29 -17.74
N VAL A 600 -34.87 -32.03 -18.66
CA VAL A 600 -35.01 -32.39 -20.08
C VAL A 600 -33.92 -33.40 -20.42
N GLU A 601 -34.33 -34.55 -20.94
CA GLU A 601 -33.41 -35.63 -21.30
C GLU A 601 -32.39 -35.15 -22.35
N GLY A 602 -31.11 -35.46 -22.13
CA GLY A 602 -30.00 -34.97 -22.97
C GLY A 602 -29.57 -33.52 -22.73
N VAL A 603 -30.35 -32.70 -22.01
CA VAL A 603 -30.05 -31.27 -21.75
C VAL A 603 -29.77 -30.98 -20.27
N GLY A 604 -30.42 -31.71 -19.36
CA GLY A 604 -30.26 -31.55 -17.91
C GLY A 604 -31.39 -30.73 -17.26
N TYR A 605 -31.13 -30.20 -16.06
CA TYR A 605 -32.10 -29.40 -15.31
C TYR A 605 -32.14 -27.96 -15.87
N VAL A 606 -33.32 -27.50 -16.26
CA VAL A 606 -33.52 -26.21 -16.93
C VAL A 606 -34.67 -25.42 -16.31
N LEU A 607 -34.57 -24.09 -16.38
CA LEU A 607 -35.65 -23.15 -16.13
C LEU A 607 -36.15 -22.63 -17.48
N VAL A 608 -37.45 -22.67 -17.75
CA VAL A 608 -38.06 -22.23 -19.03
C VAL A 608 -39.22 -21.26 -18.80
N SER A 609 -39.50 -20.40 -19.78
CA SER A 609 -40.75 -19.60 -19.79
C SER A 609 -41.97 -20.50 -20.07
N LYS A 610 -43.11 -20.26 -19.39
CA LYS A 610 -44.34 -21.05 -19.57
C LYS A 610 -44.86 -21.07 -21.01
N GLU A 611 -44.61 -20.03 -21.80
CA GLU A 611 -45.04 -19.97 -23.22
C GLU A 611 -44.33 -20.99 -24.13
N PHE A 612 -43.19 -21.54 -23.70
CA PHE A 612 -42.43 -22.59 -24.41
C PHE A 612 -42.50 -23.96 -23.72
N GLY A 613 -43.26 -24.06 -22.62
CA GLY A 613 -43.38 -25.25 -21.79
C GLY A 613 -44.64 -26.07 -22.06
N GLY A 614 -45.16 -26.07 -23.30
CA GLY A 614 -46.32 -26.87 -23.69
C GLY A 614 -46.06 -28.37 -23.59
N GLU A 615 -46.90 -29.02 -22.76
CA GLU A 615 -47.01 -30.44 -22.35
C GLU A 615 -45.73 -31.24 -22.07
#